data_AF-A0A1E5UDU0-F1
#
_entry.id   AF-A0A1E5UDU0-F1
#
_cell.length_a   1.000
_cell.length_b   1.000
_cell.length_c   1.000
_cell.angle_alpha   90.00
_cell.angle_beta   90.00
_cell.angle_gamma   90.00
#
_symmetry.space_group_name_H-M   'P 1'
#
loop_
_entity.id
_entity.type
_entity.pdbx_description
1 polymer ?
#
loop_
_entity_poly.entity_id
_entity_poly.type
_entity_poly.pdbx_seq_one_letter_code
_entity_poly.pdbx_strand_id
1 'polypeptide(L)'
;MKKEYQYFVLFSIYFHVLLFTYAAVSKLLDFENFQIQLAQSPLLSAFAGFISYSVIFIEFIIAMLLCIPRIRLLGLYSSLFLMMGFSIYIYLILNFSDFVPCSCGGILEKLGWHEHLIFNLICVLILLLSIFIIEKSKEIRLKRTLLFTLLTIVLSSITIYSLFLQSEFIIKKENNFTRRMIINPIDEKQSITLKNNSYYFAGHHQSEIYLGNREYPLQLLKITPDFLASENLIIRLDDYKTQYKSLRLQIKYPNFYVYDGRVPIILRGDLKKLFAKTISLDKAYFSQITIVEYPNFAIRTLNSKNKELVLGNLNINDSKEPHLYPHILQKQVDGFFDCDGILLFDESTKRLIYLYYYRNQFIVMDKSMDVLHQFNTIDTYRTAQIKTQKLSTGFHKMSAPPTKVNRNAFAFKNLLFVHSNLIGKHESRQEWKNSSVIDVYKTNEKRYIGSFYIPKKENFSVSDFMVTEHYLYVIMNHQLIKYQLTRSITKYFVSGEAENLSLE
;
A
#
# COMPACT_ATOMS: atom_id res chain seq x y z
N MET A 1 -43.64 -38.93 17.12
CA MET A 1 -43.50 -37.57 16.55
C MET A 1 -44.70 -37.30 15.65
N LYS A 2 -45.40 -36.14 15.76
CA LYS A 2 -46.50 -35.80 14.83
C LYS A 2 -45.95 -35.69 13.40
N LYS A 3 -46.70 -36.13 12.38
CA LYS A 3 -46.27 -36.14 10.96
C LYS A 3 -45.74 -34.77 10.49
N GLU A 4 -46.36 -33.68 10.93
CA GLU A 4 -45.95 -32.31 10.60
C GLU A 4 -44.50 -31.99 10.99
N TYR A 5 -44.05 -32.44 12.16
CA TYR A 5 -42.66 -32.22 12.61
C TYR A 5 -41.65 -33.02 11.77
N GLN A 6 -42.04 -34.20 11.27
CA GLN A 6 -41.20 -34.97 10.36
C GLN A 6 -41.01 -34.27 9.02
N TYR A 7 -42.08 -33.70 8.45
CA TYR A 7 -42.01 -32.94 7.22
C TYR A 7 -41.15 -31.68 7.37
N PHE A 8 -41.28 -30.95 8.49
CA PHE A 8 -40.43 -29.79 8.76
C PHE A 8 -38.94 -30.14 8.83
N VAL A 9 -38.58 -31.20 9.56
CA VAL A 9 -37.20 -31.66 9.66
C VAL A 9 -36.66 -32.06 8.28
N LEU A 10 -37.46 -32.80 7.50
CA LEU A 10 -37.07 -33.22 6.15
C LEU A 10 -36.86 -32.03 5.21
N PHE A 11 -37.76 -31.05 5.27
CA PHE A 11 -37.62 -29.78 4.55
C PHE A 11 -36.33 -29.06 4.93
N SER A 12 -36.07 -28.89 6.24
CA SER A 12 -34.84 -28.25 6.73
C SER A 12 -33.58 -28.94 6.21
N ILE A 13 -33.57 -30.27 6.16
CA ILE A 13 -32.42 -31.04 5.68
C ILE A 13 -32.19 -30.79 4.20
N TYR A 14 -33.22 -30.94 3.36
CA TYR A 14 -33.08 -30.74 1.92
C TYR A 14 -32.71 -29.29 1.57
N PHE A 15 -33.30 -28.32 2.28
CA PHE A 15 -32.96 -26.92 2.13
C PHE A 15 -31.46 -26.66 2.39
N HIS A 16 -30.92 -27.17 3.50
CA HIS A 16 -29.49 -26.98 3.82
C HIS A 16 -28.57 -27.77 2.89
N VAL A 17 -28.96 -28.98 2.45
CA VAL A 17 -28.19 -29.73 1.44
C VAL A 17 -28.09 -28.92 0.15
N LEU A 18 -29.21 -28.37 -0.33
CA LEU A 18 -29.22 -27.53 -1.52
C LEU A 18 -28.35 -26.28 -1.32
N LEU A 19 -28.51 -25.58 -0.20
CA LEU A 19 -27.77 -24.37 0.13
C LEU A 19 -26.26 -24.59 0.15
N PHE A 20 -25.77 -25.59 0.88
CA PHE A 20 -24.33 -25.87 0.97
C PHE A 20 -23.76 -26.40 -0.34
N THR A 21 -24.50 -27.25 -1.06
CA THR A 21 -24.05 -27.74 -2.37
C THR A 21 -23.93 -26.59 -3.37
N TYR A 22 -24.94 -25.72 -3.44
CA TYR A 22 -24.93 -24.54 -4.29
C TYR A 22 -23.76 -23.61 -3.92
N ALA A 23 -23.61 -23.30 -2.64
CA ALA A 23 -22.56 -22.42 -2.14
C ALA A 23 -21.15 -22.96 -2.42
N ALA A 24 -20.94 -24.28 -2.27
CA ALA A 24 -19.65 -24.92 -2.55
C ALA A 24 -19.34 -24.94 -4.06
N VAL A 25 -20.31 -25.32 -4.89
CA VAL A 25 -20.15 -25.37 -6.35
C VAL A 25 -19.91 -23.98 -6.92
N SER A 26 -20.66 -22.96 -6.48
CA SER A 26 -20.46 -21.58 -6.93
C SER A 26 -19.05 -21.06 -6.61
N LYS A 27 -18.52 -21.35 -5.42
CA LYS A 27 -17.16 -20.98 -5.03
C LYS A 27 -16.10 -21.77 -5.80
N LEU A 28 -16.37 -23.02 -6.14
CA LEU A 28 -15.44 -23.87 -6.88
C LEU A 28 -15.32 -23.41 -8.35
N LEU A 29 -16.45 -23.05 -8.98
CA LEU A 29 -16.47 -22.58 -10.36
C LEU A 29 -15.74 -21.25 -10.54
N ASP A 30 -15.81 -20.36 -9.54
CA ASP A 30 -15.11 -19.07 -9.55
C ASP A 30 -14.12 -18.95 -8.38
N PHE A 31 -13.24 -19.96 -8.27
CA PHE A 31 -12.32 -20.08 -7.14
C PHE A 31 -11.32 -18.93 -7.03
N GLU A 32 -10.85 -18.42 -8.18
CA GLU A 32 -9.88 -17.32 -8.20
C GLU A 32 -10.49 -16.05 -7.60
N ASN A 33 -11.68 -15.64 -8.04
CA ASN A 33 -12.36 -14.48 -7.47
C ASN A 33 -12.74 -14.71 -6.00
N PHE A 34 -13.20 -15.90 -5.63
CA PHE A 34 -13.50 -16.22 -4.24
C PHE A 34 -12.26 -16.07 -3.33
N GLN A 35 -11.09 -16.57 -3.76
CA GLN A 35 -9.85 -16.43 -3.00
C GLN A 35 -9.40 -14.97 -2.91
N ILE A 36 -9.52 -14.20 -4.00
CA ILE A 36 -9.20 -12.76 -4.04
C ILE A 36 -10.12 -11.99 -3.09
N GLN A 37 -11.43 -12.25 -3.10
CA GLN A 37 -12.40 -11.59 -2.22
C GLN A 37 -12.13 -11.93 -0.74
N LEU A 38 -11.78 -13.17 -0.41
CA LEU A 38 -11.30 -13.54 0.93
C LEU A 38 -9.99 -12.83 1.30
N ALA A 39 -9.08 -12.66 0.35
CA ALA A 39 -7.83 -11.92 0.54
C ALA A 39 -8.04 -10.40 0.74
N GLN A 40 -9.17 -9.87 0.27
CA GLN A 40 -9.56 -8.48 0.50
C GLN A 40 -10.31 -8.29 1.82
N SER A 41 -10.84 -9.37 2.40
CA SER A 41 -11.49 -9.32 3.72
C SER A 41 -10.44 -9.04 4.81
N PRO A 42 -10.59 -7.96 5.59
CA PRO A 42 -9.64 -7.63 6.66
C PRO A 42 -9.42 -8.77 7.66
N LEU A 43 -10.44 -9.61 7.85
CA LEU A 43 -10.45 -10.66 8.88
C LEU A 43 -9.83 -11.97 8.43
N LEU A 44 -9.81 -12.22 7.12
CA LEU A 44 -9.43 -13.52 6.57
C LEU A 44 -8.25 -13.44 5.62
N SER A 45 -7.76 -12.23 5.30
CA SER A 45 -6.73 -12.06 4.28
C SER A 45 -5.43 -12.80 4.57
N ALA A 46 -5.02 -12.90 5.84
CA ALA A 46 -3.85 -13.67 6.26
C ALA A 46 -4.00 -15.18 5.99
N PHE A 47 -5.24 -15.69 6.01
CA PHE A 47 -5.57 -17.10 5.89
C PHE A 47 -6.33 -17.42 4.61
N ALA A 48 -6.48 -16.46 3.68
CA ALA A 48 -7.33 -16.59 2.50
C ALA A 48 -7.01 -17.84 1.68
N GLY A 49 -5.72 -18.17 1.55
CA GLY A 49 -5.27 -19.40 0.90
C GLY A 49 -5.80 -20.68 1.57
N PHE A 50 -5.70 -20.80 2.88
CA PHE A 50 -6.15 -22.01 3.61
C PHE A 50 -7.68 -22.06 3.73
N ILE A 51 -8.30 -20.92 4.04
CA ILE A 51 -9.74 -20.82 4.27
C ILE A 51 -10.52 -21.03 2.97
N SER A 52 -10.02 -20.58 1.82
CA SER A 52 -10.71 -20.78 0.55
C SER A 52 -10.91 -22.26 0.22
N TYR A 53 -9.91 -23.11 0.42
CA TYR A 53 -10.07 -24.57 0.24
C TYR A 53 -10.91 -25.20 1.36
N SER A 54 -10.67 -24.81 2.61
CA SER A 54 -11.31 -25.43 3.78
C SER A 54 -12.83 -25.24 3.78
N VAL A 55 -13.31 -24.04 3.44
CA VAL A 55 -14.75 -23.74 3.39
C VAL A 55 -15.46 -24.61 2.37
N ILE A 56 -14.95 -24.70 1.14
CA ILE A 56 -15.57 -25.52 0.07
C ILE A 56 -15.64 -26.99 0.49
N PHE A 57 -14.56 -27.52 1.08
CA PHE A 57 -14.51 -28.90 1.54
C PHE A 57 -15.49 -29.17 2.69
N ILE A 58 -15.55 -28.28 3.69
CA ILE A 58 -16.47 -28.39 4.81
C ILE A 58 -17.93 -28.32 4.33
N GLU A 59 -18.27 -27.41 3.40
CA GLU A 59 -19.62 -27.29 2.85
C GLU A 59 -20.08 -28.59 2.17
N PHE A 60 -19.24 -29.23 1.35
CA PHE A 60 -19.56 -30.53 0.77
C PHE A 60 -19.68 -31.65 1.80
N ILE A 61 -18.80 -31.70 2.81
CA ILE A 61 -18.90 -32.67 3.90
C ILE A 61 -20.24 -32.52 4.63
N ILE A 62 -20.62 -31.29 4.98
CA ILE A 62 -21.89 -31.03 5.68
C ILE A 62 -23.07 -31.50 4.84
N ALA A 63 -23.09 -31.21 3.53
CA ALA A 63 -24.12 -31.69 2.62
C ALA A 63 -24.22 -33.23 2.63
N MET A 64 -23.07 -33.94 2.60
CA MET A 64 -23.04 -35.40 2.70
C MET A 64 -23.53 -35.94 4.05
N LEU A 65 -23.11 -35.31 5.17
CA LEU A 65 -23.54 -35.69 6.52
C LEU A 65 -25.06 -35.59 6.70
N LEU A 66 -25.69 -34.58 6.10
CA LEU A 66 -27.14 -34.35 6.17
C LEU A 66 -27.93 -35.42 5.40
N CYS A 67 -27.40 -35.90 4.28
CA CYS A 67 -28.02 -36.95 3.46
C CYS A 67 -28.09 -38.31 4.19
N ILE A 68 -27.09 -38.64 5.02
CA ILE A 68 -26.98 -39.94 5.68
C ILE A 68 -27.80 -39.96 7.00
N PRO A 69 -28.89 -40.74 7.11
CA PRO A 69 -29.81 -40.66 8.25
C PRO A 69 -29.17 -40.95 9.62
N ARG A 70 -28.14 -41.82 9.65
CA ARG A 70 -27.45 -42.22 10.89
C ARG A 70 -26.64 -41.07 11.51
N ILE A 71 -26.02 -40.22 10.68
CA ILE A 71 -25.12 -39.12 11.11
C ILE A 71 -25.71 -37.73 10.88
N ARG A 72 -26.98 -37.65 10.49
CA ARG A 72 -27.70 -36.41 10.21
C ARG A 72 -27.70 -35.40 11.36
N LEU A 73 -27.77 -35.87 12.61
CA LEU A 73 -27.70 -34.97 13.77
C LEU A 73 -26.34 -34.26 13.85
N LEU A 74 -25.25 -34.99 13.56
CA LEU A 74 -23.92 -34.39 13.42
C LEU A 74 -23.91 -33.37 12.27
N GLY A 75 -24.50 -33.71 11.13
CA GLY A 75 -24.68 -32.78 10.01
C GLY A 75 -25.40 -31.48 10.43
N LEU A 76 -26.46 -31.56 11.22
CA LEU A 76 -27.20 -30.38 11.71
C LEU A 76 -26.37 -29.51 12.66
N TYR A 77 -25.62 -30.11 13.60
CA TYR A 77 -24.71 -29.37 14.48
C TYR A 77 -23.55 -28.74 13.69
N SER A 78 -23.00 -29.44 12.70
CA SER A 78 -21.96 -28.88 11.81
C SER A 78 -22.50 -27.73 10.94
N SER A 79 -23.72 -27.85 10.42
CA SER A 79 -24.42 -26.76 9.73
C SER A 79 -24.59 -25.55 10.63
N LEU A 80 -25.00 -25.77 11.89
CA LEU A 80 -25.18 -24.69 12.88
C LEU A 80 -23.84 -24.00 13.18
N PHE A 81 -22.77 -24.77 13.37
CA PHE A 81 -21.43 -24.25 13.60
C PHE A 81 -20.97 -23.34 12.44
N LEU A 82 -21.08 -23.83 11.20
CA LEU A 82 -20.63 -23.09 10.03
C LEU A 82 -21.50 -21.86 9.76
N MET A 83 -22.84 -22.00 9.83
CA MET A 83 -23.77 -20.89 9.58
C MET A 83 -23.63 -19.78 10.63
N MET A 84 -23.48 -20.15 11.91
CA MET A 84 -23.19 -19.18 12.98
C MET A 84 -21.85 -18.49 12.73
N GLY A 85 -20.83 -19.23 12.28
CA GLY A 85 -19.51 -18.68 11.97
C GLY A 85 -19.59 -17.61 10.88
N PHE A 86 -20.33 -17.90 9.80
CA PHE A 86 -20.59 -16.92 8.73
C PHE A 86 -21.39 -15.71 9.23
N SER A 87 -22.41 -15.89 10.06
CA SER A 87 -23.16 -14.77 10.65
C SER A 87 -22.28 -13.85 11.48
N ILE A 88 -21.40 -14.42 12.32
CA ILE A 88 -20.48 -13.64 13.17
C ILE A 88 -19.44 -12.94 12.32
N TYR A 89 -18.91 -13.61 11.30
CA TYR A 89 -18.00 -13.00 10.34
C TYR A 89 -18.62 -11.76 9.68
N ILE A 90 -19.86 -11.87 9.18
CA ILE A 90 -20.60 -10.74 8.58
C ILE A 90 -20.83 -9.64 9.63
N TYR A 91 -21.25 -10.00 10.84
CA TYR A 91 -21.47 -9.04 11.92
C TYR A 91 -20.20 -8.26 12.28
N LEU A 92 -19.05 -8.94 12.39
CA LEU A 92 -17.77 -8.30 12.67
C LEU A 92 -17.36 -7.36 11.55
N ILE A 93 -17.56 -7.73 10.29
CA ILE A 93 -17.29 -6.85 9.16
C ILE A 93 -18.16 -5.59 9.22
N LEU A 94 -19.47 -5.74 9.45
CA LEU A 94 -20.40 -4.61 9.45
C LEU A 94 -20.16 -3.61 10.60
N ASN A 95 -19.62 -4.05 11.73
CA ASN A 95 -19.48 -3.21 12.93
C ASN A 95 -18.05 -2.80 13.27
N PHE A 96 -17.05 -3.61 12.91
CA PHE A 96 -15.66 -3.42 13.32
C PHE A 96 -14.67 -3.28 12.16
N SER A 97 -15.08 -3.59 10.93
CA SER A 97 -14.22 -3.36 9.79
C SER A 97 -14.34 -1.90 9.33
N ASP A 98 -13.20 -1.29 9.03
CA ASP A 98 -13.14 0.04 8.40
C ASP A 98 -13.88 0.07 7.04
N PHE A 99 -14.16 -1.10 6.45
CA PHE A 99 -14.87 -1.24 5.20
C PHE A 99 -15.48 -2.64 4.98
N VAL A 100 -16.45 -2.71 4.08
CA VAL A 100 -17.16 -3.95 3.70
C VAL A 100 -16.71 -4.36 2.28
N PRO A 101 -16.12 -5.56 2.07
CA PRO A 101 -15.74 -6.02 0.73
C PRO A 101 -16.97 -6.37 -0.13
N CYS A 102 -16.78 -6.67 -1.41
CA CYS A 102 -17.85 -7.22 -2.26
C CYS A 102 -18.28 -8.60 -1.72
N SER A 103 -19.57 -8.92 -1.82
CA SER A 103 -20.15 -10.17 -1.27
C SER A 103 -19.72 -11.38 -2.10
N CYS A 104 -19.38 -12.51 -1.48
CA CYS A 104 -18.99 -13.75 -2.18
C CYS A 104 -20.16 -14.74 -2.20
N GLY A 105 -20.71 -15.13 -3.36
CA GLY A 105 -21.73 -16.20 -3.35
C GLY A 105 -22.59 -16.48 -4.59
N GLY A 106 -22.23 -16.01 -5.80
CA GLY A 106 -23.04 -16.30 -6.98
C GLY A 106 -24.39 -15.58 -6.95
N ILE A 107 -25.53 -16.27 -6.87
CA ILE A 107 -26.86 -15.63 -6.73
C ILE A 107 -26.95 -14.87 -5.40
N LEU A 108 -26.27 -15.37 -4.36
CA LEU A 108 -26.18 -14.71 -3.06
C LEU A 108 -25.28 -13.45 -3.13
N GLU A 109 -24.34 -13.35 -4.07
CA GLU A 109 -23.54 -12.11 -4.25
C GLU A 109 -24.38 -10.87 -4.56
N LYS A 110 -25.61 -11.05 -5.07
CA LYS A 110 -26.54 -9.94 -5.34
C LYS A 110 -27.24 -9.39 -4.10
N LEU A 111 -27.20 -10.10 -2.97
CA LEU A 111 -27.80 -9.64 -1.72
C LEU A 111 -26.85 -8.69 -0.99
N GLY A 112 -27.40 -7.63 -0.41
CA GLY A 112 -26.66 -6.75 0.48
C GLY A 112 -26.19 -7.47 1.74
N TRP A 113 -25.12 -6.98 2.37
CA TRP A 113 -24.54 -7.62 3.55
C TRP A 113 -25.50 -7.76 4.74
N HIS A 114 -26.41 -6.79 4.93
CA HIS A 114 -27.47 -6.88 5.93
C HIS A 114 -28.51 -7.95 5.58
N GLU A 115 -28.90 -8.07 4.31
CA GLU A 115 -29.84 -9.08 3.81
C GLU A 115 -29.24 -10.48 3.96
N HIS A 116 -27.94 -10.62 3.68
CA HIS A 116 -27.17 -11.84 3.95
C HIS A 116 -27.15 -12.23 5.42
N LEU A 117 -26.93 -11.28 6.31
CA LEU A 117 -26.97 -11.55 7.74
C LEU A 117 -28.35 -12.06 8.16
N ILE A 118 -29.43 -11.42 7.69
CA ILE A 118 -30.81 -11.83 7.97
C ILE A 118 -31.08 -13.24 7.43
N PHE A 119 -30.69 -13.51 6.18
CA PHE A 119 -30.83 -14.82 5.55
C PHE A 119 -30.12 -15.92 6.37
N ASN A 120 -28.87 -15.68 6.79
CA ASN A 120 -28.13 -16.64 7.61
C ASN A 120 -28.79 -16.84 8.98
N LEU A 121 -29.30 -15.79 9.63
CA LEU A 121 -30.00 -15.90 10.91
C LEU A 121 -31.31 -16.70 10.80
N ILE A 122 -32.03 -16.58 9.69
CA ILE A 122 -33.20 -17.44 9.41
C ILE A 122 -32.76 -18.91 9.25
N CYS A 123 -31.67 -19.17 8.54
CA CYS A 123 -31.12 -20.53 8.40
C CYS A 123 -30.73 -21.12 9.77
N VAL A 124 -30.08 -20.32 10.63
CA VAL A 124 -29.75 -20.71 12.01
C VAL A 124 -31.01 -21.08 12.80
N LEU A 125 -32.08 -20.29 12.69
CA LEU A 125 -33.35 -20.58 13.38
C LEU A 125 -33.94 -21.93 12.92
N ILE A 126 -33.95 -22.18 11.61
CA ILE A 126 -34.43 -23.45 11.03
C ILE A 126 -33.60 -24.64 11.54
N LEU A 127 -32.27 -24.49 11.63
CA LEU A 127 -31.38 -25.51 12.17
C LEU A 127 -31.65 -25.79 13.64
N LEU A 128 -31.80 -24.75 14.47
CA LEU A 128 -32.11 -24.90 15.89
C LEU A 128 -33.42 -25.68 16.08
N LEU A 129 -34.49 -25.27 15.40
CA LEU A 129 -35.78 -25.96 15.46
C LEU A 129 -35.66 -27.45 15.07
N SER A 130 -34.93 -27.74 13.98
CA SER A 130 -34.71 -29.12 13.52
C SER A 130 -33.91 -29.97 14.51
N ILE A 131 -32.89 -29.40 15.14
CA ILE A 131 -32.12 -30.06 16.20
C ILE A 131 -33.02 -30.39 17.39
N PHE A 132 -33.79 -29.42 17.90
CA PHE A 132 -34.71 -29.64 19.02
C PHE A 132 -35.77 -30.70 18.71
N ILE A 133 -36.34 -30.69 17.51
CA ILE A 133 -37.35 -31.70 17.09
C ILE A 133 -36.72 -33.10 17.04
N ILE A 134 -35.55 -33.25 16.44
CA ILE A 134 -34.89 -34.56 16.30
C ILE A 134 -34.44 -35.09 17.66
N GLU A 135 -33.80 -34.27 18.49
CA GLU A 135 -33.32 -34.71 19.81
C GLU A 135 -34.46 -35.08 20.74
N LYS A 136 -35.55 -34.29 20.74
CA LYS A 136 -36.78 -34.64 21.47
C LYS A 136 -37.38 -35.96 20.97
N SER A 137 -37.33 -36.22 19.66
CA SER A 137 -37.83 -37.49 19.10
C SER A 137 -36.99 -38.72 19.50
N LYS A 138 -35.71 -38.51 19.84
CA LYS A 138 -34.78 -39.52 20.36
C LYS A 138 -34.78 -39.62 21.90
N GLU A 139 -35.73 -38.99 22.58
CA GLU A 139 -35.84 -38.92 24.05
C GLU A 139 -34.58 -38.36 24.75
N ILE A 140 -33.82 -37.50 24.07
CA ILE A 140 -32.68 -36.81 24.66
C ILE A 140 -33.20 -35.71 25.61
N ARG A 141 -32.56 -35.56 26.78
CA ARG A 141 -32.91 -34.53 27.76
C ARG A 141 -32.71 -33.12 27.18
N LEU A 142 -33.73 -32.27 27.26
CA LEU A 142 -33.69 -30.89 26.75
C LEU A 142 -32.49 -30.07 27.26
N LYS A 143 -32.11 -30.23 28.54
CA LYS A 143 -30.91 -29.56 29.10
C LYS A 143 -29.63 -29.92 28.37
N ARG A 144 -29.51 -31.17 27.91
CA ARG A 144 -28.37 -31.65 27.13
C ARG A 144 -28.36 -30.99 25.75
N THR A 145 -29.51 -30.97 25.06
CA THR A 145 -29.66 -30.30 23.77
C THR A 145 -29.25 -28.83 23.85
N LEU A 146 -29.77 -28.10 24.84
CA LEU A 146 -29.43 -26.68 25.08
C LEU A 146 -27.94 -26.47 25.36
N LEU A 147 -27.32 -27.34 26.14
CA LEU A 147 -25.89 -27.26 26.42
C LEU A 147 -25.06 -27.45 25.14
N PHE A 148 -25.36 -28.46 24.33
CA PHE A 148 -24.63 -28.73 23.09
C PHE A 148 -24.85 -27.64 22.03
N THR A 149 -26.07 -27.11 21.89
CA THR A 149 -26.32 -25.99 20.98
C THR A 149 -25.59 -24.73 21.43
N LEU A 150 -25.65 -24.38 22.73
CA LEU A 150 -24.93 -23.23 23.27
C LEU A 150 -23.42 -23.38 23.07
N LEU A 151 -22.86 -24.56 23.39
CA LEU A 151 -21.44 -24.84 23.21
C LEU A 151 -21.02 -24.73 21.74
N THR A 152 -21.87 -25.19 20.81
CA THR A 152 -21.61 -25.10 19.37
C THR A 152 -21.55 -23.63 18.90
N ILE A 153 -22.51 -22.82 19.34
CA ILE A 153 -22.57 -21.38 19.03
C ILE A 153 -21.35 -20.66 19.62
N VAL A 154 -21.07 -20.86 20.92
CA VAL A 154 -19.94 -20.22 21.60
C VAL A 154 -18.60 -20.63 20.97
N LEU A 155 -18.42 -21.91 20.64
CA LEU A 155 -17.20 -22.38 19.98
C LEU A 155 -17.02 -21.76 18.60
N SER A 156 -18.09 -21.66 17.81
CA SER A 156 -18.07 -20.97 16.51
C SER A 156 -17.69 -19.50 16.66
N SER A 157 -18.31 -18.80 17.61
CA SER A 157 -18.00 -17.40 17.93
C SER A 157 -16.55 -17.17 18.30
N ILE A 158 -16.03 -17.99 19.22
CA ILE A 158 -14.63 -17.90 19.67
C ILE A 158 -13.68 -18.17 18.51
N THR A 159 -13.99 -19.15 17.66
CA THR A 159 -13.15 -19.49 16.50
C THR A 159 -13.03 -18.30 15.55
N ILE A 160 -14.16 -17.69 15.17
CA ILE A 160 -14.17 -16.53 14.26
C ILE A 160 -13.52 -15.30 14.90
N TYR A 161 -13.78 -15.05 16.18
CA TYR A 161 -13.17 -13.92 16.90
C TYR A 161 -11.65 -14.09 17.07
N SER A 162 -11.17 -15.32 17.32
CA SER A 162 -9.73 -15.61 17.37
C SER A 162 -9.07 -15.40 16.01
N LEU A 163 -9.71 -15.84 14.92
CA LEU A 163 -9.21 -15.59 13.56
C LEU A 163 -9.12 -14.10 13.26
N PHE A 164 -10.12 -13.31 13.69
CA PHE A 164 -10.13 -11.85 13.57
C PHE A 164 -8.87 -11.22 14.22
N LEU A 165 -8.59 -11.57 15.49
CA LEU A 165 -7.44 -11.00 16.22
C LEU A 165 -6.10 -11.43 15.61
N GLN A 166 -5.99 -12.70 15.20
CA GLN A 166 -4.77 -13.22 14.59
C GLN A 166 -4.52 -12.62 13.21
N SER A 167 -5.55 -12.47 12.38
CA SER A 167 -5.42 -11.85 11.06
C SER A 167 -4.92 -10.42 11.18
N GLU A 168 -5.53 -9.61 12.06
CA GLU A 168 -5.10 -8.24 12.31
C GLU A 168 -3.64 -8.17 12.81
N PHE A 169 -3.23 -9.10 13.68
CA PHE A 169 -1.86 -9.17 14.15
C PHE A 169 -0.86 -9.55 13.03
N ILE A 170 -1.17 -10.57 12.23
CA ILE A 170 -0.30 -11.06 11.13
C ILE A 170 -0.15 -10.00 10.05
N ILE A 171 -1.25 -9.37 9.62
CA ILE A 171 -1.23 -8.31 8.61
C ILE A 171 -0.40 -7.11 9.09
N LYS A 172 -0.54 -6.73 10.36
CA LYS A 172 0.18 -5.59 10.92
C LYS A 172 1.66 -5.88 11.21
N LYS A 173 2.03 -7.11 11.57
CA LYS A 173 3.36 -7.42 12.14
C LYS A 173 4.24 -8.35 11.29
N GLU A 174 3.67 -9.32 10.59
CA GLU A 174 4.41 -10.42 9.95
C GLU A 174 4.64 -10.26 8.44
N ASN A 175 3.94 -9.31 7.79
CA ASN A 175 4.29 -8.84 6.45
C ASN A 175 4.31 -9.96 5.38
N ASN A 176 3.21 -10.72 5.26
CA ASN A 176 3.06 -11.87 4.37
C ASN A 176 2.85 -11.51 2.87
N PHE A 177 3.10 -10.26 2.49
CA PHE A 177 2.88 -9.69 1.16
C PHE A 177 1.46 -9.83 0.60
N THR A 178 0.47 -9.84 1.49
CA THR A 178 -0.95 -9.66 1.16
C THR A 178 -1.34 -8.18 1.34
N ARG A 179 -1.69 -7.49 0.26
CA ARG A 179 -2.05 -6.07 0.30
C ARG A 179 -3.44 -5.87 0.88
N ARG A 180 -3.52 -5.04 1.92
CA ARG A 180 -4.76 -4.38 2.33
C ARG A 180 -5.07 -3.23 1.36
N MET A 181 -6.11 -3.36 0.55
CA MET A 181 -6.53 -2.30 -0.37
C MET A 181 -7.30 -1.20 0.36
N ILE A 182 -6.91 0.05 0.14
CA ILE A 182 -7.64 1.23 0.59
C ILE A 182 -8.76 1.49 -0.41
N ILE A 183 -10.00 1.47 0.05
CA ILE A 183 -11.17 1.72 -0.79
C ILE A 183 -11.36 3.23 -1.01
N ASN A 184 -11.69 3.58 -2.25
CA ASN A 184 -11.90 4.95 -2.74
C ASN A 184 -10.89 5.96 -2.16
N PRO A 185 -9.58 5.75 -2.35
CA PRO A 185 -8.54 6.62 -1.78
C PRO A 185 -8.41 7.94 -2.53
N ILE A 186 -8.76 7.92 -3.81
CA ILE A 186 -8.57 8.99 -4.76
C ILE A 186 -9.78 9.11 -5.68
N ASP A 187 -10.17 10.35 -5.96
CA ASP A 187 -11.18 10.66 -6.98
C ASP A 187 -10.54 11.52 -8.06
N GLU A 188 -10.58 11.07 -9.32
CA GLU A 188 -10.08 11.88 -10.43
C GLU A 188 -10.92 13.14 -10.60
N LYS A 189 -10.28 14.31 -10.67
CA LYS A 189 -10.97 15.59 -10.86
C LYS A 189 -10.69 16.19 -12.23
N GLN A 190 -9.42 16.33 -12.58
CA GLN A 190 -8.99 17.08 -13.76
C GLN A 190 -7.70 16.48 -14.33
N SER A 191 -7.49 16.67 -15.63
CA SER A 191 -6.24 16.31 -16.30
C SER A 191 -5.89 17.32 -17.37
N ILE A 192 -4.59 17.55 -17.59
CA ILE A 192 -4.07 18.36 -18.69
C ILE A 192 -3.05 17.56 -19.49
N THR A 193 -2.95 17.87 -20.79
CA THR A 193 -1.95 17.29 -21.67
C THR A 193 -0.68 18.14 -21.63
N LEU A 194 0.44 17.51 -21.29
CA LEU A 194 1.79 18.05 -21.31
C LEU A 194 2.38 17.96 -22.72
N LYS A 195 3.29 18.87 -23.05
CA LYS A 195 3.92 18.96 -24.39
C LYS A 195 4.80 17.76 -24.75
N ASN A 196 5.41 17.12 -23.76
CA ASN A 196 6.27 15.94 -23.91
C ASN A 196 6.22 15.09 -22.62
N ASN A 197 6.91 13.96 -22.61
CA ASN A 197 6.94 13.01 -21.49
C ASN A 197 8.15 13.21 -20.55
N SER A 198 8.89 14.31 -20.74
CA SER A 198 10.14 14.62 -20.04
C SER A 198 9.93 15.44 -18.77
N TYR A 199 8.68 15.72 -18.39
CA TYR A 199 8.36 16.45 -17.16
C TYR A 199 8.55 15.63 -15.88
N TYR A 200 8.82 16.33 -14.78
CA TYR A 200 8.88 15.81 -13.40
C TYR A 200 8.43 16.89 -12.42
N PHE A 201 8.00 16.51 -11.22
CA PHE A 201 7.64 17.49 -10.19
C PHE A 201 8.87 18.21 -9.65
N ALA A 202 8.94 19.53 -9.83
CA ALA A 202 9.99 20.37 -9.25
C ALA A 202 9.59 20.88 -7.84
N GLY A 203 8.29 20.98 -7.56
CA GLY A 203 7.74 21.35 -6.27
C GLY A 203 6.38 22.00 -6.39
N HIS A 204 5.87 22.51 -5.28
CA HIS A 204 4.60 23.22 -5.22
C HIS A 204 4.69 24.39 -4.25
N HIS A 205 3.77 25.35 -4.42
CA HIS A 205 3.52 26.38 -3.43
C HIS A 205 2.03 26.65 -3.36
N GLN A 206 1.45 26.54 -2.15
CA GLN A 206 0.00 26.54 -1.97
C GLN A 206 -0.63 25.46 -2.87
N SER A 207 -1.49 25.87 -3.80
CA SER A 207 -2.14 24.99 -4.78
C SER A 207 -1.54 25.08 -6.19
N GLU A 208 -0.45 25.85 -6.36
CA GLU A 208 0.28 25.94 -7.62
C GLU A 208 1.32 24.83 -7.72
N ILE A 209 1.42 24.22 -8.90
CA ILE A 209 2.36 23.14 -9.18
C ILE A 209 3.41 23.63 -10.15
N TYR A 210 4.63 23.19 -9.95
CA TYR A 210 5.72 23.51 -10.85
C TYR A 210 6.39 22.23 -11.33
N LEU A 211 6.48 22.10 -12.66
CA LEU A 211 7.11 20.97 -13.33
C LEU A 211 8.41 21.41 -13.98
N GLY A 212 9.49 20.69 -13.68
CA GLY A 212 10.73 20.78 -14.43
C GLY A 212 10.70 19.87 -15.66
N ASN A 213 11.57 20.11 -16.63
CA ASN A 213 11.68 19.27 -17.83
C ASN A 213 13.11 18.73 -18.01
N ARG A 214 13.26 17.44 -18.35
CA ARG A 214 14.59 16.81 -18.54
C ARG A 214 15.25 17.18 -19.87
N GLU A 215 14.45 17.47 -20.91
CA GLU A 215 14.94 17.94 -22.20
C GLU A 215 15.20 19.45 -22.21
N TYR A 216 14.34 20.20 -21.50
CA TYR A 216 14.43 21.66 -21.38
C TYR A 216 14.64 22.08 -19.93
N PRO A 217 15.84 21.83 -19.34
CA PRO A 217 16.07 21.92 -17.90
C PRO A 217 16.01 23.34 -17.31
N LEU A 218 16.02 24.38 -18.14
CA LEU A 218 15.82 25.78 -17.73
C LEU A 218 14.39 26.27 -17.92
N GLN A 219 13.49 25.41 -18.38
CA GLN A 219 12.06 25.71 -18.45
C GLN A 219 11.34 25.11 -17.24
N LEU A 220 10.49 25.93 -16.63
CA LEU A 220 9.66 25.55 -15.51
C LEU A 220 8.20 25.80 -15.90
N LEU A 221 7.40 24.74 -15.95
CA LEU A 221 5.98 24.85 -16.27
C LEU A 221 5.20 25.04 -14.96
N LYS A 222 4.59 26.21 -14.80
CA LYS A 222 3.70 26.54 -13.69
C LYS A 222 2.26 26.19 -14.08
N ILE A 223 1.58 25.40 -13.25
CA ILE A 223 0.16 25.04 -13.42
C ILE A 223 -0.67 25.73 -12.34
N THR A 224 -1.74 26.38 -12.76
CA THR A 224 -2.66 27.06 -11.85
C THR A 224 -3.51 26.07 -11.04
N PRO A 225 -4.02 26.46 -9.86
CA PRO A 225 -4.78 25.57 -8.97
C PRO A 225 -6.03 24.94 -9.61
N ASP A 226 -6.66 25.67 -10.52
CA ASP A 226 -7.87 25.29 -11.26
C ASP A 226 -7.58 24.35 -12.45
N PHE A 227 -6.31 24.09 -12.77
CA PHE A 227 -5.86 23.26 -13.90
C PHE A 227 -6.32 23.79 -15.27
N LEU A 228 -6.69 25.07 -15.38
CA LEU A 228 -7.14 25.68 -16.63
C LEU A 228 -6.03 26.41 -17.38
N ALA A 229 -5.05 26.96 -16.66
CA ALA A 229 -3.96 27.71 -17.23
C ALA A 229 -2.60 27.09 -16.90
N SER A 230 -1.65 27.28 -17.83
CA SER A 230 -0.25 26.92 -17.61
C SER A 230 0.65 28.01 -18.17
N GLU A 231 1.74 28.29 -17.47
CA GLU A 231 2.71 29.32 -17.83
C GLU A 231 4.10 28.67 -17.93
N ASN A 232 4.81 28.94 -19.01
CA ASN A 232 6.20 28.50 -19.17
C ASN A 232 7.13 29.61 -18.68
N LEU A 233 7.82 29.37 -17.57
CA LEU A 233 8.80 30.27 -16.98
C LEU A 233 10.19 29.86 -17.45
N ILE A 234 11.00 30.84 -17.89
CA ILE A 234 12.38 30.61 -18.33
C ILE A 234 13.34 31.07 -17.23
N ILE A 235 14.14 30.13 -16.73
CA ILE A 235 15.17 30.39 -15.72
C ILE A 235 16.44 30.87 -16.39
N ARG A 236 16.96 32.00 -15.91
CA ARG A 236 18.26 32.54 -16.32
C ARG A 236 19.34 32.21 -15.27
N LEU A 237 20.51 31.82 -15.73
CA LEU A 237 21.68 31.54 -14.90
C LEU A 237 22.66 32.73 -14.93
N ASP A 238 23.53 32.83 -13.92
CA ASP A 238 24.61 33.81 -13.86
C ASP A 238 25.83 33.43 -14.70
N ASP A 239 26.05 32.13 -14.96
CA ASP A 239 27.07 31.63 -15.86
C ASP A 239 26.51 30.62 -16.89
N TYR A 240 26.80 30.88 -18.17
CA TYR A 240 26.50 29.98 -19.29
C TYR A 240 27.76 29.36 -19.92
N LYS A 241 28.96 29.71 -19.42
CA LYS A 241 30.21 29.12 -19.90
C LYS A 241 30.39 27.69 -19.38
N THR A 242 29.88 27.42 -18.19
CA THR A 242 29.86 26.07 -17.62
C THR A 242 29.10 25.09 -18.53
N GLN A 243 29.76 23.99 -18.92
CA GLN A 243 29.16 22.93 -19.72
C GLN A 243 28.35 21.98 -18.84
N TYR A 244 27.10 22.34 -18.59
CA TYR A 244 26.17 21.50 -17.81
C TYR A 244 25.87 20.17 -18.51
N LYS A 245 25.64 19.11 -17.72
CA LYS A 245 25.39 17.75 -18.21
C LYS A 245 23.99 17.24 -17.88
N SER A 246 23.47 17.59 -16.71
CA SER A 246 22.22 17.05 -16.17
C SER A 246 21.55 18.01 -15.18
N LEU A 247 21.26 19.23 -15.64
CA LEU A 247 20.56 20.24 -14.84
C LEU A 247 19.20 19.73 -14.34
N ARG A 248 18.91 20.01 -13.08
CA ARG A 248 17.62 19.78 -12.44
C ARG A 248 17.18 21.01 -11.67
N LEU A 249 15.85 21.13 -11.52
CA LEU A 249 15.17 22.21 -10.83
C LEU A 249 14.42 21.66 -9.63
N GLN A 250 14.49 22.37 -8.52
CA GLN A 250 13.66 22.10 -7.35
C GLN A 250 13.19 23.40 -6.70
N ILE A 251 11.94 23.45 -6.30
CA ILE A 251 11.33 24.62 -5.68
C ILE A 251 11.23 24.45 -4.17
N LYS A 252 11.69 25.48 -3.46
CA LYS A 252 11.49 25.70 -2.04
C LYS A 252 11.11 27.16 -1.86
N TYR A 253 9.82 27.43 -2.04
CA TYR A 253 9.28 28.79 -2.04
C TYR A 253 9.82 29.63 -0.87
N PRO A 254 10.21 30.90 -1.08
CA PRO A 254 10.10 31.67 -2.34
C PRO A 254 11.25 31.42 -3.34
N ASN A 255 12.15 30.48 -3.05
CA ASN A 255 13.34 30.23 -3.85
C ASN A 255 13.16 29.00 -4.75
N PHE A 256 14.01 28.93 -5.76
CA PHE A 256 14.24 27.72 -6.53
C PHE A 256 15.75 27.44 -6.58
N TYR A 257 16.07 26.18 -6.81
CA TYR A 257 17.43 25.68 -6.91
C TYR A 257 17.60 25.03 -8.28
N VAL A 258 18.71 25.36 -8.93
CA VAL A 258 19.19 24.69 -10.14
C VAL A 258 20.46 23.96 -9.73
N TYR A 259 20.59 22.71 -10.09
CA TYR A 259 21.80 21.96 -9.75
C TYR A 259 22.16 20.92 -10.79
N ASP A 260 23.45 20.62 -10.84
CA ASP A 260 24.00 19.47 -11.55
C ASP A 260 24.94 18.74 -10.60
N GLY A 261 24.79 17.42 -10.52
CA GLY A 261 25.64 16.60 -9.64
C GLY A 261 26.87 16.04 -10.35
N ARG A 262 26.86 16.00 -11.69
CA ARG A 262 27.99 15.57 -12.53
C ARG A 262 28.96 16.72 -12.82
N VAL A 263 28.45 17.94 -12.73
CA VAL A 263 29.20 19.19 -12.70
C VAL A 263 28.83 19.81 -11.36
N PRO A 264 29.65 19.70 -10.30
CA PRO A 264 29.27 19.89 -8.89
C PRO A 264 28.89 21.34 -8.57
N ILE A 265 27.73 21.77 -9.07
CA ILE A 265 27.26 23.14 -9.04
C ILE A 265 25.84 23.20 -8.47
N ILE A 266 25.62 24.19 -7.61
CA ILE A 266 24.31 24.51 -7.06
C ILE A 266 24.12 26.01 -7.25
N LEU A 267 23.02 26.37 -7.88
CA LEU A 267 22.55 27.74 -8.04
C LEU A 267 21.24 27.92 -7.30
N ARG A 268 21.01 29.13 -6.80
CA ARG A 268 19.79 29.54 -6.10
C ARG A 268 19.24 30.83 -6.68
N GLY A 269 17.93 30.87 -6.90
CA GLY A 269 17.24 32.04 -7.41
C GLY A 269 15.93 32.30 -6.68
N ASP A 270 15.42 33.52 -6.83
CA ASP A 270 14.09 33.93 -6.38
C ASP A 270 13.08 33.65 -7.49
N LEU A 271 11.99 32.95 -7.18
CA LEU A 271 10.99 32.52 -8.15
C LEU A 271 10.30 33.70 -8.87
N LYS A 272 10.24 34.88 -8.26
CA LYS A 272 9.72 36.10 -8.90
C LYS A 272 10.70 36.71 -9.90
N LYS A 273 12.01 36.54 -9.69
CA LYS A 273 13.06 37.13 -10.54
C LYS A 273 13.50 36.19 -11.68
N LEU A 274 13.29 34.88 -11.51
CA LEU A 274 13.68 33.84 -12.46
C LEU A 274 15.17 33.92 -12.85
N PHE A 275 16.01 34.33 -11.91
CA PHE A 275 17.45 34.43 -12.07
C PHE A 275 18.15 33.70 -10.94
N ALA A 276 18.99 32.72 -11.27
CA ALA A 276 19.73 31.91 -10.34
C ALA A 276 21.20 32.32 -10.30
N LYS A 277 21.74 32.49 -9.09
CA LYS A 277 23.15 32.72 -8.83
C LYS A 277 23.82 31.47 -8.31
N THR A 278 25.05 31.23 -8.74
CA THR A 278 25.90 30.15 -8.25
C THR A 278 26.20 30.38 -6.78
N ILE A 279 25.81 29.41 -5.95
CA ILE A 279 26.06 29.42 -4.51
C ILE A 279 27.09 28.37 -4.11
N SER A 280 27.29 27.33 -4.92
CA SER A 280 28.34 26.32 -4.73
C SER A 280 28.87 25.89 -6.08
N LEU A 281 30.19 25.80 -6.21
CA LEU A 281 30.91 25.29 -7.37
C LEU A 281 32.07 24.42 -6.88
N ASP A 282 32.27 23.26 -7.51
CA ASP A 282 33.39 22.33 -7.26
C ASP A 282 33.54 21.82 -5.82
N LYS A 283 32.50 21.96 -4.99
CA LYS A 283 32.51 21.45 -3.60
C LYS A 283 32.26 19.95 -3.48
N ALA A 284 31.28 19.42 -4.20
CA ALA A 284 30.85 18.03 -4.05
C ALA A 284 30.12 17.50 -5.29
N TYR A 285 30.59 16.37 -5.82
CA TYR A 285 29.79 15.59 -6.77
C TYR A 285 28.67 14.88 -6.03
N PHE A 286 27.51 14.72 -6.67
CA PHE A 286 26.38 13.97 -6.12
C PHE A 286 25.54 13.33 -7.22
N SER A 287 24.84 12.26 -6.87
CA SER A 287 23.87 11.58 -7.74
C SER A 287 22.44 12.00 -7.45
N GLN A 288 22.18 12.41 -6.20
CA GLN A 288 20.91 12.94 -5.72
C GLN A 288 21.17 14.02 -4.69
N ILE A 289 20.27 14.98 -4.59
CA ILE A 289 20.28 16.06 -3.62
C ILE A 289 18.84 16.35 -3.19
N THR A 290 18.65 16.70 -1.93
CA THR A 290 17.42 17.31 -1.45
C THR A 290 17.76 18.51 -0.56
N ILE A 291 16.95 19.57 -0.66
CA ILE A 291 17.12 20.77 0.16
C ILE A 291 16.46 20.50 1.51
N VAL A 292 17.27 20.44 2.57
CA VAL A 292 16.80 20.30 3.96
C VAL A 292 16.35 21.67 4.48
N GLU A 293 17.27 22.64 4.45
CA GLU A 293 17.05 24.04 4.76
C GLU A 293 18.27 24.82 4.28
N TYR A 294 18.13 25.99 3.66
CA TYR A 294 19.32 26.75 3.28
C TYR A 294 20.11 27.19 4.53
N PRO A 295 21.44 26.99 4.62
CA PRO A 295 22.39 26.55 3.57
C PRO A 295 22.78 25.06 3.59
N ASN A 296 22.00 24.20 4.24
CA ASN A 296 22.19 22.76 4.41
C ASN A 296 21.43 21.90 3.37
N PHE A 297 22.13 20.94 2.79
CA PHE A 297 21.62 20.01 1.78
C PHE A 297 22.00 18.59 2.16
N ALA A 298 21.08 17.66 1.92
CA ALA A 298 21.38 16.24 2.01
C ALA A 298 21.68 15.71 0.62
N ILE A 299 22.80 15.01 0.46
CA ILE A 299 23.26 14.47 -0.81
C ILE A 299 23.47 12.97 -0.72
N ARG A 300 23.34 12.30 -1.87
CA ARG A 300 23.87 10.94 -2.08
C ARG A 300 25.00 10.99 -3.08
N THR A 301 26.17 10.52 -2.69
CA THR A 301 27.39 10.55 -3.51
C THR A 301 28.13 9.21 -3.48
N LEU A 302 29.26 9.16 -4.16
CA LEU A 302 30.20 8.05 -4.13
C LEU A 302 31.34 8.36 -3.18
N ASN A 303 31.62 7.44 -2.27
CA ASN A 303 32.80 7.53 -1.44
C ASN A 303 34.06 7.38 -2.32
N SER A 304 34.98 8.34 -2.21
CA SER A 304 36.17 8.40 -3.05
C SER A 304 37.09 7.20 -2.90
N LYS A 305 37.16 6.61 -1.70
CA LYS A 305 38.08 5.52 -1.33
C LYS A 305 37.62 4.16 -1.86
N ASN A 306 36.35 3.80 -1.68
CA ASN A 306 35.84 2.47 -1.99
C ASN A 306 34.79 2.44 -3.11
N LYS A 307 34.38 3.61 -3.64
CA LYS A 307 33.36 3.76 -4.70
C LYS A 307 31.98 3.22 -4.32
N GLU A 308 31.67 3.16 -3.04
CA GLU A 308 30.34 2.79 -2.52
C GLU A 308 29.44 4.03 -2.46
N LEU A 309 28.12 3.84 -2.58
CA LEU A 309 27.15 4.89 -2.35
C LEU A 309 27.11 5.27 -0.88
N VAL A 310 27.07 6.57 -0.61
CA VAL A 310 27.05 7.13 0.74
C VAL A 310 26.14 8.36 0.78
N LEU A 311 25.50 8.59 1.93
CA LEU A 311 24.78 9.83 2.22
C LEU A 311 25.71 10.84 2.88
N GLY A 312 25.48 12.13 2.63
CA GLY A 312 26.27 13.18 3.24
C GLY A 312 25.50 14.49 3.42
N ASN A 313 25.96 15.27 4.38
CA ASN A 313 25.50 16.63 4.60
C ASN A 313 26.46 17.62 3.93
N LEU A 314 25.89 18.51 3.13
CA LEU A 314 26.59 19.59 2.44
C LEU A 314 26.08 20.92 2.98
N ASN A 315 26.92 21.63 3.72
CA ASN A 315 26.69 23.03 4.09
C ASN A 315 27.47 23.92 3.12
N ILE A 316 26.76 24.80 2.41
CA ILE A 316 27.39 25.64 1.38
C ILE A 316 28.28 26.74 1.98
N ASN A 317 28.05 27.13 3.23
CA ASN A 317 28.87 28.15 3.90
C ASN A 317 30.12 27.56 4.56
N ASP A 318 30.19 26.24 4.75
CA ASP A 318 31.39 25.59 5.29
C ASP A 318 32.50 25.54 4.22
N SER A 319 33.73 25.78 4.63
CA SER A 319 34.93 25.65 3.80
C SER A 319 35.37 24.19 3.63
N LYS A 320 34.87 23.28 4.48
CA LYS A 320 35.22 21.86 4.47
C LYS A 320 34.43 21.07 3.42
N GLU A 321 34.99 19.91 3.07
CA GLU A 321 34.31 18.89 2.28
C GLU A 321 33.00 18.43 2.97
N PRO A 322 32.00 17.95 2.20
CA PRO A 322 30.76 17.42 2.78
C PRO A 322 31.06 16.31 3.79
N HIS A 323 30.33 16.33 4.90
CA HIS A 323 30.45 15.27 5.90
C HIS A 323 29.69 14.02 5.42
N LEU A 324 30.40 12.91 5.26
CA LEU A 324 29.87 11.66 4.71
C LEU A 324 29.60 10.64 5.82
N TYR A 325 28.48 9.93 5.70
CA TYR A 325 28.02 8.92 6.66
C TYR A 325 28.02 7.52 6.03
N PRO A 326 29.19 6.85 5.93
CA PRO A 326 29.33 5.58 5.19
C PRO A 326 28.53 4.42 5.80
N HIS A 327 28.10 4.53 7.07
CA HIS A 327 27.41 3.47 7.79
C HIS A 327 25.89 3.46 7.61
N ILE A 328 25.28 4.54 7.08
CA ILE A 328 23.82 4.61 6.92
C ILE A 328 23.35 3.66 5.82
N LEU A 329 24.05 3.63 4.69
CA LEU A 329 23.73 2.74 3.58
C LEU A 329 24.38 1.37 3.79
N GLN A 330 23.57 0.39 4.19
CA GLN A 330 24.06 -0.96 4.48
C GLN A 330 24.28 -1.75 3.21
N LYS A 331 25.54 -2.05 2.91
CA LYS A 331 25.97 -2.94 1.82
C LYS A 331 25.57 -4.39 2.08
N GLN A 332 25.04 -5.05 1.05
CA GLN A 332 24.74 -6.48 0.95
C GLN A 332 25.59 -7.18 -0.14
N VAL A 333 25.91 -6.48 -1.23
CA VAL A 333 26.65 -7.04 -2.39
C VAL A 333 27.88 -6.20 -2.71
N ASP A 334 27.73 -5.08 -3.43
CA ASP A 334 28.86 -4.27 -3.88
C ASP A 334 28.93 -2.87 -3.26
N GLY A 335 27.88 -2.42 -2.60
CA GLY A 335 27.78 -1.11 -1.97
C GLY A 335 27.42 0.00 -2.97
N PHE A 336 27.20 -0.34 -4.24
CA PHE A 336 26.82 0.61 -5.28
C PHE A 336 25.41 0.32 -5.80
N PHE A 337 25.18 -0.84 -6.40
CA PHE A 337 23.89 -1.16 -7.00
C PHE A 337 22.86 -1.59 -5.96
N ASP A 338 23.27 -2.38 -4.97
CA ASP A 338 22.42 -2.84 -3.87
C ASP A 338 22.02 -1.72 -2.91
N CYS A 339 22.84 -0.68 -2.81
CA CYS A 339 22.55 0.53 -2.03
C CYS A 339 21.80 1.61 -2.82
N ASP A 340 21.50 1.41 -4.10
CA ASP A 340 20.74 2.38 -4.91
C ASP A 340 19.29 2.53 -4.42
N GLY A 341 18.69 3.70 -4.65
CA GLY A 341 17.47 4.12 -3.97
C GLY A 341 17.10 5.59 -4.21
N ILE A 342 16.19 6.10 -3.38
CA ILE A 342 15.63 7.46 -3.45
C ILE A 342 15.87 8.15 -2.12
N LEU A 343 16.52 9.32 -2.17
CA LEU A 343 16.63 10.26 -1.06
C LEU A 343 15.47 11.26 -1.11
N LEU A 344 14.67 11.30 -0.04
CA LEU A 344 13.49 12.14 0.09
C LEU A 344 13.60 13.02 1.35
N PHE A 345 12.89 14.14 1.35
CA PHE A 345 12.73 14.99 2.53
C PHE A 345 11.25 15.31 2.72
N ASP A 346 10.71 14.91 3.88
CA ASP A 346 9.35 15.28 4.29
C ASP A 346 9.41 16.68 4.92
N GLU A 347 8.92 17.67 4.18
CA GLU A 347 8.91 19.07 4.62
C GLU A 347 8.06 19.32 5.86
N SER A 348 7.01 18.53 6.09
CA SER A 348 6.10 18.75 7.21
C SER A 348 6.70 18.28 8.53
N THR A 349 7.52 17.23 8.49
CA THR A 349 8.09 16.58 9.69
C THR A 349 9.58 16.81 9.84
N LYS A 350 10.20 17.43 8.81
CA LYS A 350 11.64 17.68 8.71
C LYS A 350 12.48 16.41 8.84
N ARG A 351 11.99 15.31 8.27
CA ARG A 351 12.66 14.01 8.26
C ARG A 351 13.23 13.70 6.88
N LEU A 352 14.44 13.15 6.86
CA LEU A 352 15.04 12.56 5.67
C LEU A 352 14.63 11.09 5.58
N ILE A 353 14.31 10.62 4.37
CA ILE A 353 13.94 9.23 4.14
C ILE A 353 14.78 8.69 2.99
N TYR A 354 15.37 7.51 3.17
CA TYR A 354 16.07 6.80 2.12
C TYR A 354 15.36 5.47 1.82
N LEU A 355 14.82 5.33 0.61
CA LEU A 355 14.12 4.12 0.15
C LEU A 355 15.00 3.35 -0.83
N TYR A 356 15.30 2.09 -0.55
CA TYR A 356 16.09 1.26 -1.46
C TYR A 356 15.27 0.80 -2.68
N TYR A 357 15.89 0.75 -3.85
CA TYR A 357 15.19 0.29 -5.07
C TYR A 357 15.03 -1.23 -5.15
N TYR A 358 15.99 -1.98 -4.64
CA TYR A 358 16.12 -3.42 -4.92
C TYR A 358 15.89 -4.32 -3.71
N ARG A 359 15.48 -3.74 -2.58
CA ARG A 359 15.17 -4.47 -1.36
C ARG A 359 14.07 -3.79 -0.57
N ASN A 360 13.48 -4.55 0.34
CA ASN A 360 12.29 -4.18 1.08
C ASN A 360 12.56 -3.26 2.27
N GLN A 361 13.40 -2.22 2.13
CA GLN A 361 13.85 -1.41 3.25
C GLN A 361 13.75 0.08 2.96
N PHE A 362 13.46 0.85 4.01
CA PHE A 362 13.67 2.30 4.03
C PHE A 362 14.16 2.76 5.39
N ILE A 363 14.92 3.86 5.38
CA ILE A 363 15.57 4.45 6.55
C ILE A 363 14.95 5.82 6.78
N VAL A 364 14.59 6.12 8.01
CA VAL A 364 14.09 7.44 8.43
C VAL A 364 15.14 8.07 9.33
N MET A 365 15.52 9.30 8.98
CA MET A 365 16.57 10.08 9.63
C MET A 365 16.05 11.47 10.00
N ASP A 366 16.72 12.12 10.94
CA ASP A 366 16.53 13.55 11.18
C ASP A 366 17.32 14.41 10.17
N LYS A 367 17.31 15.74 10.36
CA LYS A 367 18.07 16.69 9.52
C LYS A 367 19.59 16.51 9.61
N SER A 368 20.09 15.97 10.72
CA SER A 368 21.50 15.72 10.99
C SER A 368 21.99 14.39 10.42
N MET A 369 21.12 13.64 9.73
CA MET A 369 21.37 12.28 9.24
C MET A 369 21.53 11.23 10.35
N ASP A 370 21.04 11.50 11.56
CA ASP A 370 20.95 10.47 12.59
C ASP A 370 19.79 9.52 12.27
N VAL A 371 20.08 8.21 12.30
CA VAL A 371 19.08 7.17 11.97
C VAL A 371 18.12 7.02 13.14
N LEU A 372 16.86 7.34 12.90
CA LEU A 372 15.77 7.21 13.88
C LEU A 372 15.15 5.81 13.79
N HIS A 373 14.84 5.39 12.56
CA HIS A 373 14.14 4.16 12.29
C HIS A 373 14.64 3.48 11.01
N GLN A 374 14.60 2.15 11.01
CA GLN A 374 14.75 1.33 9.82
C GLN A 374 13.54 0.41 9.73
N PHE A 375 12.79 0.55 8.65
CA PHE A 375 11.55 -0.19 8.42
C PHE A 375 11.61 -0.96 7.12
N ASN A 376 10.63 -1.85 6.96
CA ASN A 376 10.49 -2.65 5.76
C ASN A 376 9.24 -2.26 4.99
N THR A 377 9.33 -2.30 3.66
CA THR A 377 8.15 -2.32 2.78
C THR A 377 7.46 -3.68 2.87
N ILE A 378 6.22 -3.78 2.38
CA ILE A 378 5.38 -4.97 2.53
C ILE A 378 5.93 -6.22 1.80
N ASP A 379 6.77 -6.02 0.80
CA ASP A 379 7.33 -7.09 0.00
C ASP A 379 8.36 -7.94 0.76
N THR A 380 8.68 -9.11 0.18
CA THR A 380 9.53 -10.12 0.80
C THR A 380 11.00 -10.05 0.39
N TYR A 381 11.41 -9.12 -0.48
CA TYR A 381 12.78 -9.05 -1.02
C TYR A 381 13.73 -8.40 -0.01
N ARG A 382 14.15 -9.14 1.02
CA ARG A 382 15.10 -8.65 2.04
C ARG A 382 16.51 -8.41 1.50
N THR A 383 16.89 -9.18 0.48
CA THR A 383 18.21 -9.13 -0.14
C THR A 383 18.08 -8.65 -1.58
N ALA A 384 18.94 -7.71 -1.97
CA ALA A 384 19.00 -7.24 -3.35
C ALA A 384 19.42 -8.37 -4.30
N GLN A 385 18.54 -8.79 -5.21
CA GLN A 385 18.83 -9.83 -6.20
C GLN A 385 19.58 -9.25 -7.41
N ILE A 386 20.80 -8.77 -7.17
CA ILE A 386 21.62 -8.12 -8.18
C ILE A 386 22.83 -9.01 -8.47
N LYS A 387 23.03 -9.35 -9.75
CA LYS A 387 24.25 -10.02 -10.22
C LYS A 387 25.18 -8.97 -10.80
N THR A 388 26.38 -8.82 -10.22
CA THR A 388 27.34 -7.79 -10.61
C THR A 388 28.70 -8.41 -10.89
N GLN A 389 29.42 -7.82 -11.85
CA GLN A 389 30.79 -8.18 -12.17
C GLN A 389 31.67 -6.94 -11.98
N LYS A 390 32.77 -7.11 -11.25
CA LYS A 390 33.76 -6.05 -11.05
C LYS A 390 34.70 -6.00 -12.26
N LEU A 391 34.84 -4.83 -12.86
CA LEU A 391 35.75 -4.57 -13.97
C LEU A 391 37.18 -4.36 -13.46
N SER A 392 38.17 -4.55 -14.33
CA SER A 392 39.59 -4.28 -14.04
C SER A 392 39.85 -2.82 -13.64
N THR A 393 38.96 -1.90 -14.03
CA THR A 393 38.98 -0.47 -13.67
C THR A 393 38.43 -0.17 -12.27
N GLY A 394 37.98 -1.18 -11.51
CA GLY A 394 37.39 -1.03 -10.18
C GLY A 394 35.89 -0.70 -10.18
N PHE A 395 35.29 -0.41 -11.34
CA PHE A 395 33.86 -0.18 -11.49
C PHE A 395 33.06 -1.49 -11.51
N HIS A 396 31.82 -1.43 -11.03
CA HIS A 396 30.90 -2.57 -11.06
C HIS A 396 29.94 -2.43 -12.25
N LYS A 397 29.65 -3.55 -12.94
CA LYS A 397 28.65 -3.62 -14.00
C LYS A 397 27.63 -4.71 -13.68
N MET A 398 26.35 -4.44 -13.93
CA MET A 398 25.29 -5.43 -13.80
C MET A 398 25.39 -6.47 -14.92
N SER A 399 25.21 -7.74 -14.57
CA SER A 399 25.16 -8.86 -15.53
C SER A 399 23.80 -8.92 -16.24
N ALA A 400 22.73 -8.45 -15.59
CA ALA A 400 21.38 -8.31 -16.11
C ALA A 400 20.63 -7.22 -15.33
N PRO A 401 19.64 -6.51 -15.92
CA PRO A 401 18.87 -5.51 -15.21
C PRO A 401 18.01 -6.15 -14.10
N PRO A 402 18.24 -5.81 -12.81
CA PRO A 402 17.48 -6.38 -11.70
C PRO A 402 16.07 -5.77 -11.63
N THR A 403 15.12 -6.56 -11.14
CA THR A 403 13.76 -6.09 -10.86
C THR A 403 13.81 -5.01 -9.78
N LYS A 404 13.39 -3.79 -10.11
CA LYS A 404 13.15 -2.75 -9.10
C LYS A 404 11.92 -3.14 -8.29
N VAL A 405 12.07 -3.20 -6.98
CA VAL A 405 10.99 -3.43 -6.00
C VAL A 405 10.21 -2.14 -5.81
N ASN A 406 10.94 -1.07 -5.51
CA ASN A 406 10.40 0.27 -5.31
C ASN A 406 10.77 1.13 -6.52
N ARG A 407 9.79 1.70 -7.22
CA ARG A 407 10.05 2.43 -8.48
C ARG A 407 10.21 3.94 -8.26
N ASN A 408 9.34 4.52 -7.45
CA ASN A 408 9.35 5.94 -7.08
C ASN A 408 8.68 6.10 -5.71
N ALA A 409 8.86 7.24 -5.03
CA ALA A 409 8.20 7.51 -3.77
C ALA A 409 8.07 9.01 -3.49
N PHE A 410 7.11 9.35 -2.63
CA PHE A 410 6.91 10.70 -2.10
C PHE A 410 6.64 10.63 -0.60
N ALA A 411 7.24 11.55 0.17
CA ALA A 411 7.06 11.62 1.61
C ALA A 411 6.27 12.88 2.00
N PHE A 412 5.23 12.71 2.80
CA PHE A 412 4.37 13.81 3.24
C PHE A 412 3.70 13.49 4.58
N LYS A 413 3.86 14.37 5.57
CA LYS A 413 3.18 14.27 6.89
C LYS A 413 3.26 12.89 7.54
N ASN A 414 4.47 12.39 7.74
CA ASN A 414 4.76 11.07 8.32
C ASN A 414 4.29 9.88 7.48
N LEU A 415 3.90 10.09 6.23
CA LEU A 415 3.57 9.03 5.30
C LEU A 415 4.60 8.94 4.19
N LEU A 416 4.97 7.70 3.85
CA LEU A 416 5.77 7.37 2.69
C LEU A 416 4.85 6.65 1.69
N PHE A 417 4.60 7.30 0.56
CA PHE A 417 3.88 6.74 -0.58
C PHE A 417 4.91 6.11 -1.51
N VAL A 418 4.79 4.82 -1.80
CA VAL A 418 5.76 4.06 -2.61
C VAL A 418 5.07 3.47 -3.82
N HIS A 419 5.53 3.83 -5.01
CA HIS A 419 5.13 3.15 -6.24
C HIS A 419 5.83 1.78 -6.29
N SER A 420 5.07 0.74 -5.98
CA SER A 420 5.51 -0.64 -5.85
C SER A 420 5.45 -1.36 -7.20
N ASN A 421 6.46 -2.16 -7.51
CA ASN A 421 6.60 -2.84 -8.80
C ASN A 421 6.58 -4.38 -8.68
N LEU A 422 5.99 -4.89 -7.60
CA LEU A 422 5.80 -6.32 -7.35
C LEU A 422 4.31 -6.67 -7.18
N ILE A 423 3.92 -7.85 -7.67
CA ILE A 423 2.56 -8.38 -7.55
C ILE A 423 2.37 -9.06 -6.18
N GLY A 424 1.29 -8.73 -5.47
CA GLY A 424 0.96 -9.34 -4.17
C GLY A 424 0.52 -10.81 -4.30
N LYS A 425 0.57 -11.56 -3.20
CA LYS A 425 0.32 -13.03 -3.20
C LYS A 425 -1.06 -13.44 -3.74
N HIS A 426 -2.07 -12.60 -3.54
CA HIS A 426 -3.47 -12.84 -3.91
C HIS A 426 -4.02 -11.70 -4.78
N GLU A 427 -3.16 -11.06 -5.56
CA GLU A 427 -3.52 -9.92 -6.40
C GLU A 427 -3.89 -10.38 -7.82
N SER A 428 -4.95 -9.81 -8.40
CA SER A 428 -5.34 -10.10 -9.78
C SER A 428 -4.25 -9.65 -10.76
N ARG A 429 -3.85 -10.56 -11.66
CA ARG A 429 -2.87 -10.25 -12.72
C ARG A 429 -3.38 -9.19 -13.69
N GLN A 430 -4.70 -9.15 -13.93
CA GLN A 430 -5.32 -8.17 -14.82
C GLN A 430 -5.29 -6.77 -14.21
N GLU A 431 -5.68 -6.65 -12.93
CA GLU A 431 -5.60 -5.38 -12.19
C GLU A 431 -4.15 -4.88 -12.12
N TRP A 432 -3.20 -5.76 -11.80
CA TRP A 432 -1.78 -5.44 -11.80
C TRP A 432 -1.27 -4.92 -13.17
N LYS A 433 -1.72 -5.55 -14.28
CA LYS A 433 -1.34 -5.12 -15.63
C LYS A 433 -1.92 -3.76 -15.97
N ASN A 434 -3.12 -3.44 -15.50
CA ASN A 434 -3.87 -2.24 -15.87
C ASN A 434 -3.70 -1.07 -14.91
N SER A 435 -3.04 -1.27 -13.76
CA SER A 435 -2.90 -0.25 -12.73
C SER A 435 -1.46 -0.11 -12.23
N SER A 436 -1.13 1.05 -11.68
CA SER A 436 0.08 1.27 -10.89
C SER A 436 -0.29 1.19 -9.41
N VAL A 437 0.52 0.52 -8.58
CA VAL A 437 0.22 0.34 -7.16
C VAL A 437 1.01 1.31 -6.30
N ILE A 438 0.32 2.05 -5.44
CA ILE A 438 0.92 2.88 -4.41
C ILE A 438 0.71 2.22 -3.05
N ASP A 439 1.80 1.78 -2.42
CA ASP A 439 1.84 1.29 -1.05
C ASP A 439 2.09 2.47 -0.09
N VAL A 440 1.37 2.55 1.03
CA VAL A 440 1.46 3.67 1.99
C VAL A 440 1.95 3.17 3.35
N TYR A 441 3.01 3.78 3.86
CA TYR A 441 3.65 3.44 5.14
C TYR A 441 3.73 4.64 6.06
N LYS A 442 3.68 4.41 7.38
CA LYS A 442 4.09 5.40 8.38
C LYS A 442 5.61 5.45 8.47
N THR A 443 6.15 6.64 8.72
CA THR A 443 7.60 6.87 8.88
C THR A 443 8.02 7.05 10.33
N ASN A 444 7.08 7.26 11.24
CA ASN A 444 7.30 7.42 12.68
C ASN A 444 7.05 6.13 13.49
N GLU A 445 6.38 5.15 12.90
CA GLU A 445 6.12 3.84 13.52
C GLU A 445 6.15 2.73 12.47
N LYS A 446 6.46 1.50 12.90
CA LYS A 446 6.48 0.33 12.01
C LYS A 446 5.05 -0.07 11.64
N ARG A 447 4.45 0.63 10.67
CA ARG A 447 3.08 0.40 10.24
C ARG A 447 2.89 0.61 8.74
N TYR A 448 2.36 -0.40 8.11
CA TYR A 448 1.81 -0.34 6.75
C TYR A 448 0.31 0.01 6.83
N ILE A 449 -0.09 1.06 6.10
CA ILE A 449 -1.47 1.58 6.12
C ILE A 449 -2.36 0.83 5.13
N GLY A 450 -1.85 0.57 3.94
CA GLY A 450 -2.57 -0.07 2.85
C GLY A 450 -1.99 0.32 1.49
N SER A 451 -2.57 -0.23 0.44
CA SER A 451 -2.24 0.08 -0.95
C SER A 451 -3.45 0.60 -1.71
N PHE A 452 -3.21 1.31 -2.80
CA PHE A 452 -4.25 1.64 -3.75
C PHE A 452 -3.77 1.61 -5.19
N TYR A 453 -4.70 1.37 -6.09
CA TYR A 453 -4.45 1.39 -7.52
C TYR A 453 -4.64 2.78 -8.09
N ILE A 454 -3.77 3.12 -9.03
CA ILE A 454 -3.95 4.22 -9.96
C ILE A 454 -4.07 3.61 -11.36
N PRO A 455 -5.26 3.64 -11.99
CA PRO A 455 -5.46 3.07 -13.33
C PRO A 455 -4.49 3.68 -14.35
N LYS A 456 -3.89 2.83 -15.18
CA LYS A 456 -3.04 3.28 -16.29
C LYS A 456 -3.90 3.95 -17.35
N LYS A 457 -3.45 5.09 -17.86
CA LYS A 457 -4.06 5.74 -19.03
C LYS A 457 -3.22 5.45 -20.26
N GLU A 458 -3.86 5.03 -21.35
CA GLU A 458 -3.20 4.68 -22.62
C GLU A 458 -2.06 3.65 -22.44
N ASN A 459 -2.23 2.69 -21.52
CA ASN A 459 -1.22 1.70 -21.10
C ASN A 459 0.05 2.27 -20.44
N PHE A 460 0.11 3.56 -20.13
CA PHE A 460 1.24 4.16 -19.44
C PHE A 460 1.09 4.07 -17.92
N SER A 461 2.16 3.60 -17.27
CA SER A 461 2.28 3.61 -15.80
C SER A 461 2.64 5.01 -15.28
N VAL A 462 2.37 5.24 -13.99
CA VAL A 462 2.86 6.41 -13.25
C VAL A 462 4.37 6.59 -13.46
N SER A 463 4.78 7.74 -13.98
CA SER A 463 6.19 8.11 -14.15
C SER A 463 6.70 8.92 -12.97
N ASP A 464 5.87 9.83 -12.45
CA ASP A 464 6.17 10.66 -11.28
C ASP A 464 4.87 11.05 -10.56
N PHE A 465 4.96 11.34 -9.26
CA PHE A 465 3.79 11.78 -8.49
C PHE A 465 4.18 12.66 -7.30
N MET A 466 3.25 13.48 -6.85
CA MET A 466 3.41 14.40 -5.71
C MET A 466 2.13 14.42 -4.89
N VAL A 467 2.27 14.45 -3.56
CA VAL A 467 1.16 14.47 -2.61
C VAL A 467 1.13 15.81 -1.88
N THR A 468 -0.06 16.38 -1.72
CA THR A 468 -0.33 17.57 -0.91
C THR A 468 -1.44 17.28 0.11
N GLU A 469 -1.87 18.30 0.87
CA GLU A 469 -2.95 18.17 1.87
C GLU A 469 -4.26 17.58 1.31
N HIS A 470 -4.57 17.89 0.05
CA HIS A 470 -5.86 17.56 -0.54
C HIS A 470 -5.76 16.78 -1.84
N TYR A 471 -4.60 16.78 -2.49
CA TYR A 471 -4.47 16.25 -3.84
C TYR A 471 -3.29 15.32 -3.99
N LEU A 472 -3.49 14.30 -4.82
CA LEU A 472 -2.44 13.51 -5.43
C LEU A 472 -2.32 13.94 -6.88
N TYR A 473 -1.14 14.41 -7.27
CA TYR A 473 -0.82 14.76 -8.65
C TYR A 473 0.03 13.68 -9.26
N VAL A 474 -0.30 13.29 -10.49
CA VAL A 474 0.33 12.14 -11.15
C VAL A 474 0.71 12.54 -12.57
N ILE A 475 1.93 12.21 -12.98
CA ILE A 475 2.35 12.26 -14.37
C ILE A 475 2.30 10.83 -14.93
N MET A 476 1.59 10.68 -16.05
CA MET A 476 1.58 9.46 -16.86
C MET A 476 1.83 9.85 -18.31
N ASN A 477 3.04 9.57 -18.81
CA ASN A 477 3.44 9.94 -20.16
C ASN A 477 3.23 11.45 -20.44
N HIS A 478 2.26 11.81 -21.29
CA HIS A 478 1.91 13.18 -21.65
C HIS A 478 0.77 13.76 -20.80
N GLN A 479 0.33 13.11 -19.73
CA GLN A 479 -0.80 13.59 -18.92
C GLN A 479 -0.34 13.96 -17.51
N LEU A 480 -0.76 15.13 -17.05
CA LEU A 480 -0.76 15.50 -15.63
C LEU A 480 -2.18 15.39 -15.12
N ILE A 481 -2.40 14.55 -14.10
CA ILE A 481 -3.71 14.24 -13.56
C ILE A 481 -3.78 14.68 -12.10
N LYS A 482 -4.88 15.32 -11.73
CA LYS A 482 -5.21 15.76 -10.37
C LYS A 482 -6.27 14.85 -9.79
N TYR A 483 -5.90 14.13 -8.75
CA TYR A 483 -6.79 13.34 -7.92
C TYR A 483 -7.05 14.03 -6.59
N GLN A 484 -8.30 14.09 -6.16
CA GLN A 484 -8.67 14.49 -4.80
C GLN A 484 -8.40 13.30 -3.86
N LEU A 485 -7.65 13.53 -2.79
CA LEU A 485 -7.51 12.57 -1.71
C LEU A 485 -8.78 12.55 -0.85
N THR A 486 -9.23 11.35 -0.51
CA THR A 486 -10.40 11.16 0.35
C THR A 486 -10.00 10.98 1.82
N ARG A 487 -10.99 10.97 2.72
CA ARG A 487 -10.78 10.74 4.16
C ARG A 487 -10.11 9.41 4.49
N SER A 488 -10.16 8.42 3.59
CA SER A 488 -9.51 7.12 3.82
C SER A 488 -7.98 7.24 3.88
N ILE A 489 -7.39 8.24 3.22
CA ILE A 489 -5.96 8.58 3.30
C ILE A 489 -5.72 9.76 4.26
N THR A 490 -6.47 10.86 4.10
CA THR A 490 -6.15 12.12 4.81
C THR A 490 -6.30 12.01 6.32
N LYS A 491 -7.09 11.06 6.84
CA LYS A 491 -7.17 10.77 8.29
C LYS A 491 -5.83 10.39 8.93
N TYR A 492 -4.83 10.00 8.13
CA TYR A 492 -3.50 9.64 8.59
C TYR A 492 -2.48 10.77 8.50
N PHE A 493 -2.88 11.94 7.99
CA PHE A 493 -2.03 13.14 7.92
C PHE A 493 -1.89 13.73 9.32
N VAL A 494 -0.80 13.39 10.00
CA VAL A 494 -0.49 13.93 11.34
C VAL A 494 0.66 14.91 11.21
N SER A 495 0.43 16.17 11.57
CA SER A 495 1.48 17.17 11.71
C SER A 495 2.24 16.92 13.01
N GLY A 496 3.57 16.89 12.98
CA GLY A 496 4.37 16.98 14.20
C GLY A 496 4.06 18.29 14.93
N GLU A 497 4.03 18.22 16.27
CA GLU A 497 3.93 19.30 17.28
C GLU A 497 2.56 19.63 17.91
N ALA A 498 1.41 19.14 17.41
CA ALA A 498 0.10 19.53 17.98
C ALA A 498 -0.55 18.51 18.96
N GLU A 499 -0.13 17.25 18.99
CA GLU A 499 -0.77 16.21 19.84
C GLU A 499 -0.23 16.10 21.28
N ASN A 500 0.82 16.85 21.63
CA ASN A 500 1.36 16.84 23.00
C ASN A 500 0.75 17.91 23.93
N LEU A 501 -0.29 18.63 23.51
CA LEU A 501 -0.92 19.71 24.29
C LEU A 501 -2.36 19.39 24.77
N SER A 502 -2.88 18.19 24.50
CA SER A 502 -4.24 17.80 24.93
C SER A 502 -4.27 16.66 25.95
N LEU A 503 -3.13 16.39 26.61
CA LEU A 503 -3.04 15.50 27.76
C LEU A 503 -2.30 16.21 28.91
N GLU A 504 -2.87 17.30 29.41
CA GLU A 504 -2.67 17.77 30.78
C GLU A 504 -4.02 17.97 31.47
#